data_AF-A0A1F6D848-F1
#
_entry.id   AF-A0A1F6D848-F1
#
_cell.length_a   1.000
_cell.length_b   1.000
_cell.length_c   1.000
_cell.angle_alpha   90.00
_cell.angle_beta   90.00
_cell.angle_gamma   90.00
#
_symmetry.space_group_name_H-M   'P 1'
#
loop_
_entity.id
_entity.type
_entity.pdbx_description
1 polymer ?
#
loop_
_entity_poly.entity_id
_entity_poly.type
_entity_poly.pdbx_seq_one_letter_code
_entity_poly.pdbx_strand_id
1 'polypeptide(L)'
;MIERMRENPDEVLKKGDLVKLRDDIDPEGLELILSDVLQPGIAYRVLHLERHHDEGGTAVWLGPNDMTPQDVEDFSPELAVEFTEERYKDVFPLAARYLRKALN
;
A
#
# COMPACT_ATOMS: atom_id res chain seq x y z
N MET A 1 -28.93 -16.31 -1.56
CA MET A 1 -28.57 -14.96 -2.01
C MET A 1 -27.36 -14.56 -1.20
N ILE A 2 -26.15 -14.68 -1.75
CA ILE A 2 -24.94 -14.28 -1.04
C ILE A 2 -24.81 -12.79 -1.27
N GLU A 3 -25.13 -12.00 -0.24
CA GLU A 3 -24.77 -10.59 -0.18
C GLU A 3 -23.25 -10.50 -0.31
N ARG A 4 -22.77 -10.23 -1.52
CA ARG A 4 -21.40 -9.76 -1.73
C ARG A 4 -21.36 -8.39 -1.07
N MET A 5 -21.03 -8.35 0.21
CA MET A 5 -20.54 -7.13 0.85
C MET A 5 -19.47 -6.60 -0.08
N ARG A 6 -19.79 -5.51 -0.78
CA ARG A 6 -18.77 -4.69 -1.44
C ARG A 6 -17.95 -4.14 -0.29
N GLU A 7 -16.89 -4.85 0.08
CA GLU A 7 -15.90 -4.33 1.02
C GLU A 7 -15.49 -2.96 0.49
N ASN A 8 -15.85 -1.93 1.25
CA ASN A 8 -15.60 -0.55 0.91
C ASN A 8 -14.07 -0.37 0.99
N PRO A 9 -13.35 -0.14 -0.11
CA PRO A 9 -11.89 -0.14 -0.12
C PRO A 9 -11.30 0.98 0.76
N ASP A 10 -12.08 2.04 1.01
CA ASP A 10 -11.71 3.15 1.90
C ASP A 10 -11.78 2.80 3.40
N GLU A 11 -12.36 1.67 3.82
CA GLU A 11 -12.66 1.45 5.25
C GLU A 11 -11.65 0.63 6.06
N VAL A 12 -10.67 -0.10 5.49
CA VAL A 12 -10.05 -1.18 6.30
C VAL A 12 -8.53 -1.34 6.14
N LEU A 13 -7.76 -0.30 5.82
CA LEU A 13 -6.30 -0.38 5.92
C LEU A 13 -5.77 0.31 7.19
N LYS A 14 -4.83 -0.35 7.86
CA LYS A 14 -4.12 0.13 9.05
C LYS A 14 -2.62 -0.11 8.89
N LYS A 15 -1.82 0.72 9.56
CA LYS A 15 -0.38 0.52 9.69
C LYS A 15 -0.10 -0.90 10.22
N GLY A 16 0.82 -1.60 9.57
CA GLY A 16 1.16 -3.00 9.83
C GLY A 16 0.33 -4.04 9.05
N ASP A 17 -0.77 -3.65 8.40
CA ASP A 17 -1.54 -4.60 7.59
C ASP A 17 -0.72 -5.13 6.40
N LEU A 18 -0.98 -6.38 6.03
CA LEU A 18 -0.49 -6.95 4.77
C LEU A 18 -1.51 -6.70 3.67
N VAL A 19 -1.04 -6.21 2.52
CA VAL A 19 -1.85 -5.87 1.36
C VAL A 19 -1.24 -6.42 0.09
N LYS A 20 -2.09 -6.64 -0.91
CA LYS A 20 -1.71 -6.99 -2.28
C LYS A 20 -2.35 -6.02 -3.25
N LEU A 21 -1.77 -5.93 -4.43
CA LEU A 21 -2.45 -5.33 -5.58
C LEU A 21 -3.75 -6.07 -5.85
N ARG A 22 -4.77 -5.32 -6.21
CA ARG A 22 -6.04 -5.87 -6.68
C ARG A 22 -5.86 -6.50 -8.07
N ASP A 23 -6.58 -7.59 -8.30
CA ASP A 23 -6.55 -8.32 -9.58
C ASP A 23 -7.43 -7.64 -10.65
N ASP A 24 -8.32 -6.73 -10.26
CA ASP A 24 -9.31 -6.05 -11.11
C ASP A 24 -8.90 -4.63 -11.52
N ILE A 25 -7.61 -4.30 -11.46
CA ILE A 25 -7.13 -2.96 -11.82
C ILE A 25 -6.96 -2.84 -13.33
N ASP A 26 -7.43 -1.72 -13.88
CA ASP A 26 -7.23 -1.36 -15.28
C ASP A 26 -5.73 -1.20 -15.58
N PRO A 27 -5.14 -2.03 -16.48
CA PRO A 27 -3.72 -2.00 -16.78
C PRO A 27 -3.21 -0.65 -17.27
N GLU A 28 -4.04 0.16 -17.95
CA GLU A 28 -3.61 1.48 -18.46
C GLU A 28 -3.27 2.47 -17.33
N GLY A 29 -3.93 2.38 -16.18
CA GLY A 29 -3.63 3.22 -15.01
C GLY A 29 -2.49 2.69 -14.14
N LEU A 30 -2.02 1.48 -14.43
CA LEU A 30 -1.16 0.68 -13.56
C LEU A 30 0.23 0.46 -14.16
N GLU A 31 0.33 0.31 -15.49
CA GLU A 31 1.59 0.14 -16.22
C GLU A 31 2.59 1.29 -15.99
N LEU A 32 2.10 2.50 -15.74
CA LEU A 32 2.95 3.66 -15.47
C LEU A 32 3.56 3.66 -14.05
N ILE A 33 2.95 2.96 -13.10
CA ILE A 33 3.32 3.01 -11.67
C ILE A 33 4.06 1.74 -11.21
N LEU A 34 3.78 0.58 -11.83
CA LEU A 34 4.16 -0.71 -11.24
C LEU A 34 5.32 -1.47 -11.91
N SER A 35 5.70 -1.17 -13.15
CA SER A 35 6.49 -2.12 -13.95
C SER A 35 7.87 -2.47 -13.39
N ASP A 36 8.50 -1.60 -12.59
CA ASP A 36 9.80 -1.87 -11.96
C ASP A 36 9.78 -2.04 -10.43
N VAL A 37 8.72 -1.60 -9.74
CA VAL A 37 8.73 -1.47 -8.26
C VAL A 37 7.77 -2.45 -7.58
N LEU A 38 6.66 -2.80 -8.22
CA LEU A 38 5.56 -3.51 -7.59
C LEU A 38 5.18 -4.76 -8.37
N GLN A 39 5.36 -5.93 -7.76
CA GLN A 39 5.12 -7.21 -8.40
C GLN A 39 3.70 -7.73 -8.08
N PRO A 40 2.92 -8.13 -9.10
CA PRO A 40 1.63 -8.77 -8.89
C PRO A 40 1.73 -10.02 -7.99
N GLY A 41 0.74 -10.21 -7.11
CA GLY A 41 0.67 -11.38 -6.22
C GLY A 41 1.55 -11.33 -4.97
N ILE A 42 2.52 -10.41 -4.91
CA ILE A 42 3.37 -10.17 -3.74
C ILE A 42 2.59 -9.38 -2.68
N ALA A 43 2.77 -9.77 -1.41
CA ALA A 43 2.25 -9.03 -0.27
C ALA A 43 3.25 -7.96 0.16
N TYR A 44 2.73 -6.79 0.52
CA TYR A 44 3.45 -5.64 1.04
C TYR A 44 2.88 -5.24 2.39
N ARG A 45 3.68 -4.55 3.20
CA ARG A 45 3.27 -4.06 4.52
C ARG A 45 2.93 -2.58 4.46
N VAL A 46 1.81 -2.21 5.06
CA VAL A 46 1.39 -0.80 5.18
C VAL A 46 2.23 -0.11 6.26
N LEU A 47 2.98 0.92 5.88
CA LEU A 47 3.84 1.67 6.81
C LEU A 47 3.25 3.02 7.21
N HIS A 48 2.50 3.67 6.31
CA HIS A 48 1.84 4.94 6.58
C HIS A 48 0.56 5.07 5.74
N LEU A 49 -0.42 5.81 6.25
CA LEU A 49 -1.63 6.18 5.51
C LEU A 49 -1.87 7.68 5.67
N GLU A 50 -1.98 8.38 4.55
CA GLU A 50 -2.36 9.79 4.51
C GLU A 50 -3.74 9.90 3.86
N ARG A 51 -4.71 10.39 4.63
CA ARG A 51 -6.09 10.51 4.17
C ARG A 51 -6.31 11.92 3.62
N HIS A 52 -6.45 12.00 2.31
CA HIS A 52 -6.83 13.22 1.64
C HIS A 52 -8.37 13.26 1.51
N HIS A 53 -8.98 14.35 1.99
CA HIS A 53 -10.44 14.55 1.93
C HIS A 53 -10.89 15.17 0.59
N ASP A 54 -9.94 15.51 -0.27
CA ASP A 54 -10.09 15.99 -1.64
C ASP A 54 -10.04 14.84 -2.66
N GLU A 55 -10.14 15.17 -3.96
CA GLU A 55 -10.28 14.23 -5.09
C GLU A 55 -9.19 13.14 -5.18
N GLY A 56 -8.08 13.26 -4.42
CA GLY A 56 -6.94 12.35 -4.42
C GLY A 56 -7.12 11.03 -3.65
N GLY A 57 -8.07 10.94 -2.70
CA GLY A 57 -8.30 9.74 -1.89
C GLY A 57 -7.16 9.38 -0.92
N THR A 58 -7.16 8.16 -0.36
CA THR A 58 -6.14 7.75 0.63
C THR A 58 -4.83 7.32 -0.05
N ALA A 59 -3.71 7.96 0.30
CA ALA A 59 -2.36 7.53 -0.06
C ALA A 59 -1.80 6.55 0.99
N VAL A 60 -1.09 5.52 0.54
CA VAL A 60 -0.57 4.43 1.38
C VAL A 60 0.89 4.19 1.04
N TRP A 61 1.75 4.20 2.05
CA TRP A 61 3.16 3.85 1.91
C TRP A 61 3.33 2.37 2.18
N LEU A 62 3.97 1.69 1.24
CA LEU A 62 4.12 0.25 1.21
C LEU A 62 5.58 -0.10 1.29
N GLY A 63 5.92 -1.00 2.20
CA GLY A 63 7.25 -1.61 2.28
C GLY A 63 7.21 -3.12 2.12
N PRO A 64 8.39 -3.78 2.15
CA PRO A 64 8.50 -5.23 2.13
C PRO A 64 7.70 -5.92 3.25
N ASN A 65 7.19 -7.13 2.98
CA ASN A 65 6.38 -7.86 3.97
C ASN A 65 7.17 -8.40 5.17
N ASP A 66 8.50 -8.47 5.06
CA ASP A 66 9.43 -8.98 6.07
C ASP A 66 10.01 -7.88 6.96
N MET A 67 9.58 -6.62 6.79
CA MET A 67 9.93 -5.53 7.71
C MET A 67 9.56 -5.85 9.16
N THR A 68 10.46 -5.52 10.06
CA THR A 68 10.25 -5.78 11.49
C THR A 68 9.13 -4.89 12.02
N PRO A 69 8.42 -5.30 13.10
CA PRO A 69 7.42 -4.44 13.73
C PRO A 69 7.97 -3.07 14.15
N GLN A 70 9.23 -3.01 14.59
CA GLN A 70 9.89 -1.77 14.97
C GLN A 70 10.09 -0.84 13.77
N ASP A 71 10.60 -1.35 12.64
CA ASP A 71 10.77 -0.53 11.43
C ASP A 71 9.44 -0.02 10.89
N VAL A 72 8.37 -0.82 11.02
CA VAL A 72 7.02 -0.37 10.70
C VAL A 72 6.66 0.79 11.62
N GLU A 73 6.76 0.64 12.93
CA GLU A 73 6.40 1.68 13.90
C GLU A 73 7.17 2.98 13.69
N ASP A 74 8.49 2.88 13.49
CA ASP A 74 9.40 4.03 13.33
C ASP A 74 9.24 4.77 12.01
N PHE A 75 8.60 4.16 11.01
CA PHE A 75 8.45 4.78 9.69
C PHE A 75 7.61 6.06 9.70
N SER A 76 8.16 7.12 9.10
CA SER A 76 7.45 8.31 8.62
C SER A 76 7.73 8.53 7.12
N PRO A 77 6.79 9.14 6.36
CA PRO A 77 6.97 9.38 4.92
C PRO A 77 8.25 10.15 4.54
N GLU A 78 8.67 11.09 5.39
CA GLU A 78 9.86 11.92 5.20
C GLU A 78 11.14 11.08 5.03
N LEU A 79 11.23 9.95 5.74
CA LEU A 79 12.37 9.02 5.68
C LEU A 79 12.51 8.32 4.33
N ALA A 80 11.39 8.12 3.61
CA ALA A 80 11.40 7.56 2.26
C ALA A 80 11.70 8.63 1.19
N VAL A 81 11.18 9.86 1.37
CA VAL A 81 11.34 10.96 0.40
C VAL A 81 12.79 11.45 0.31
N GLU A 82 13.50 11.48 1.44
CA GLU A 82 14.87 11.98 1.47
C GLU A 82 15.92 10.91 1.11
N PHE A 83 15.50 9.65 0.84
CA PHE A 83 16.41 8.49 0.67
C PHE A 83 17.47 8.39 1.78
N THR A 84 17.15 8.89 2.96
CA THR A 84 18.09 9.09 4.07
C THR A 84 18.45 7.79 4.76
N GLU A 85 17.59 6.78 4.66
CA GLU A 85 17.79 5.48 5.29
C GLU A 85 17.65 4.32 4.29
N GLU A 86 18.71 3.53 4.13
CA GLU A 86 18.76 2.40 3.20
C GLU A 86 17.65 1.35 3.47
N ARG A 87 17.22 1.20 4.73
CA ARG A 87 16.14 0.29 5.11
C ARG A 87 14.77 0.64 4.51
N TYR A 88 14.57 1.88 4.03
CA TYR A 88 13.34 2.33 3.40
C TYR A 88 13.46 2.55 1.88
N LYS A 89 14.57 2.10 1.26
CA LYS A 89 14.80 2.24 -0.19
C LYS A 89 13.72 1.58 -1.05
N ASP A 90 13.07 0.55 -0.52
CA ASP A 90 12.02 -0.23 -1.18
C ASP A 90 10.63 0.17 -0.67
N VAL A 91 10.48 1.40 -0.16
CA VAL A 91 9.21 1.96 0.28
C VAL A 91 8.67 2.93 -0.78
N PHE A 92 7.40 2.77 -1.15
CA PHE A 92 6.77 3.59 -2.18
C PHE A 92 5.31 3.92 -1.84
N PRO A 93 4.82 5.11 -2.24
CA PRO A 93 3.42 5.48 -2.07
C PRO A 93 2.54 4.90 -3.18
N LEU A 94 1.32 4.48 -2.83
CA LEU A 94 0.28 4.03 -3.75
C LEU A 94 -1.11 4.41 -3.23
N ALA A 95 -2.07 4.68 -4.12
CA ALA A 95 -3.44 4.95 -3.71
C ALA A 95 -4.11 3.67 -3.16
N ALA A 96 -4.81 3.79 -2.02
CA ALA A 96 -5.48 2.70 -1.32
C ALA A 96 -6.47 1.93 -2.22
N ARG A 97 -7.09 2.61 -3.19
CA ARG A 97 -8.05 2.00 -4.13
C ARG A 97 -7.48 0.85 -4.95
N TYR A 98 -6.15 0.82 -5.14
CA TYR A 98 -5.43 -0.24 -5.86
C TYR A 98 -5.08 -1.44 -4.99
N LEU A 99 -5.36 -1.37 -3.69
CA LEU A 99 -4.95 -2.38 -2.71
C LEU A 99 -6.15 -3.17 -2.21
N ARG A 100 -5.86 -4.42 -1.82
CA ARG A 100 -6.74 -5.24 -0.99
C ARG A 100 -5.94 -5.84 0.17
N LYS A 101 -6.60 -6.16 1.28
CA LYS A 101 -5.95 -6.90 2.36
C LYS A 101 -5.54 -8.29 1.89
N ALA A 102 -4.35 -8.71 2.27
CA ALA A 102 -3.94 -10.11 2.15
C ALA A 102 -4.65 -10.88 3.27
N LEU A 103 -5.59 -11.75 2.92
CA LEU A 103 -6.16 -12.69 3.87
C LEU A 103 -5.09 -13.74 4.18
N ASN A 104 -4.83 -13.96 5.48
CA ASN A 104 -4.07 -15.12 5.96
C ASN A 104 -4.86 -16.41 5.72
#